data_AF-A0A356F496-F1
#
_entry.id   AF-A0A356F496-F1
#
_cell.length_a   1.000
_cell.length_b   1.000
_cell.length_c   1.000
_cell.angle_alpha   90.00
_cell.angle_beta   90.00
_cell.angle_gamma   90.00
#
_symmetry.space_group_name_H-M   'P 1'
#
loop_
_entity.id
_entity.type
_entity.pdbx_description
1 polymer ?
#
loop_
_entity_poly.entity_id
_entity_poly.type
_entity_poly.pdbx_seq_one_letter_code
_entity_poly.pdbx_strand_id
1 'polypeptide(L)' 'MATILEKMLENCKKAGYYPTQNIEKIAKAKNMMFGDSEWQRCPCDGNNEKRYCISELCRSDIERDGICHCRCYQKASSDK' A
#
# COMPACT_ATOMS: atom_id res chain seq x y z
N MET A 1 3.73 -0.20 19.93
CA MET A 1 2.71 -0.27 18.86
C MET A 1 3.45 -0.40 17.54
N ALA A 2 2.96 -1.23 16.62
CA ALA A 2 3.57 -1.33 15.29
C ALA A 2 3.40 0.00 14.53
N THR A 3 4.46 0.46 13.89
CA THR A 3 4.45 1.62 13.01
C THR A 3 3.59 1.36 11.77
N ILE A 4 3.13 2.42 11.10
CA ILE A 4 2.39 2.28 9.83
C ILE A 4 3.22 1.53 8.78
N LEU A 5 4.54 1.72 8.78
CA LEU A 5 5.44 0.98 7.88
C LEU A 5 5.39 -0.53 8.16
N GLU A 6 5.50 -0.95 9.41
CA GLU A 6 5.40 -2.37 9.80
C GLU A 6 4.04 -2.96 9.42
N LYS A 7 2.94 -2.23 9.67
CA LYS A 7 1.59 -2.64 9.26
C LYS A 7 1.47 -2.77 7.74
N MET A 8 2.06 -1.83 6.99
CA MET A 8 2.09 -1.87 5.53
C MET A 8 2.89 -3.06 4.99
N LEU A 9 4.03 -3.37 5.59
CA LEU A 9 4.86 -4.53 5.21
C LEU A 9 4.14 -5.84 5.50
N GLU A 10 3.49 -5.95 6.65
CA GLU A 10 2.69 -7.12 7.02
C GLU A 10 1.52 -7.32 6.03
N ASN A 11 0.79 -6.25 5.71
CA ASN A 11 -0.29 -6.31 4.72
C ASN A 11 0.22 -6.73 3.34
N CYS A 12 1.36 -6.19 2.91
CA CYS A 12 2.00 -6.55 1.65
C CYS A 12 2.29 -8.06 1.58
N LYS A 13 2.92 -8.60 2.64
CA LYS A 13 3.25 -10.01 2.75
C LYS A 13 2.00 -10.90 2.78
N LYS A 14 0.99 -10.54 3.58
CA LYS A 14 -0.30 -11.26 3.64
C LYS A 14 -1.02 -11.29 2.28
N ALA A 15 -0.83 -10.27 1.47
CA ALA A 15 -1.44 -10.14 0.16
C ALA A 15 -0.66 -10.82 -0.97
N GLY A 16 0.57 -11.32 -0.71
CA GLY A 16 1.41 -11.94 -1.74
C GLY A 16 2.12 -10.95 -2.66
N TYR A 17 2.29 -9.69 -2.25
CA TYR A 17 3.01 -8.66 -3.00
C TYR A 17 4.37 -8.34 -2.41
N TYR A 18 5.13 -7.52 -3.14
CA TYR A 18 6.45 -7.07 -2.74
C TYR A 18 6.46 -5.56 -2.52
N PRO A 19 7.06 -5.07 -1.42
CA PRO A 19 7.18 -3.64 -1.21
C PRO A 19 8.18 -3.03 -2.18
N THR A 20 7.97 -1.76 -2.54
CA THR A 20 8.95 -0.96 -3.26
C THR A 20 9.72 -0.06 -2.29
N GLN A 21 10.76 0.63 -2.76
CA GLN A 21 11.44 1.68 -1.98
C GLN A 21 10.51 2.86 -1.63
N ASN A 22 9.38 3.02 -2.32
CA ASN A 22 8.44 4.12 -2.04
C ASN A 22 7.58 3.86 -0.80
N ILE A 23 7.58 2.63 -0.25
CA ILE A 23 6.73 2.24 0.88
C ILE A 23 6.95 3.13 2.11
N GLU A 24 8.19 3.52 2.40
CA GLU A 24 8.52 4.37 3.56
C GLU A 24 7.93 5.77 3.42
N LYS A 25 8.02 6.36 2.21
CA LYS A 25 7.43 7.65 1.90
C LYS A 25 5.90 7.61 2.03
N ILE A 26 5.29 6.51 1.58
CA ILE A 26 3.84 6.32 1.69
C ILE A 26 3.40 6.08 3.13
N ALA A 27 4.18 5.36 3.95
CA ALA A 27 3.90 5.20 5.37
C ALA A 27 3.91 6.56 6.09
N LYS A 28 4.89 7.41 5.80
CA LYS A 28 4.95 8.78 6.31
C LYS A 28 3.74 9.61 5.86
N ALA A 29 3.37 9.54 4.58
CA ALA A 29 2.20 10.25 4.05
C ALA A 29 0.91 9.81 4.74
N LYS A 30 0.68 8.51 4.89
CA LYS A 30 -0.48 7.96 5.62
C LYS A 30 -0.53 8.44 7.07
N ASN A 31 0.61 8.50 7.75
CA ASN A 31 0.68 9.02 9.11
C ASN A 31 0.24 10.49 9.19
N MET A 32 0.71 11.34 8.26
CA MET A 32 0.39 12.76 8.25
C MET A 32 -1.06 13.04 7.84
N MET A 33 -1.63 12.22 6.95
CA MET A 33 -2.96 12.46 6.39
C MET A 33 -4.09 11.84 7.23
N PHE A 34 -3.86 10.67 7.81
CA PHE A 34 -4.92 9.86 8.43
C PHE A 34 -4.58 9.42 9.85
N GLY A 35 -3.32 9.55 10.26
CA GLY A 35 -2.84 9.00 11.52
C GLY A 35 -2.89 7.47 11.58
N ASP A 36 -2.66 6.94 12.78
CA ASP A 36 -2.57 5.50 13.01
C ASP A 36 -3.92 4.78 12.89
N SER A 37 -5.03 5.44 13.27
CA SER A 37 -6.36 4.84 13.29
C SER A 37 -6.94 4.57 11.90
N GLU A 38 -6.62 5.42 10.93
CA GLU A 38 -7.16 5.34 9.56
C GLU A 38 -6.08 5.08 8.50
N TRP A 39 -4.92 4.58 8.90
CA TRP A 39 -3.74 4.36 8.04
C TRP A 39 -4.03 3.53 6.78
N GLN A 40 -5.08 2.70 6.81
CA GLN A 40 -5.50 1.85 5.70
C GLN A 40 -5.97 2.68 4.50
N ARG A 41 -6.45 3.91 4.69
CA ARG A 41 -6.91 4.79 3.59
C ARG A 41 -5.81 5.03 2.56
N CYS A 42 -6.16 5.03 1.29
CA CYS A 42 -5.18 5.29 0.23
C CYS A 42 -4.84 6.78 0.17
N PRO A 43 -3.57 7.19 0.27
CA PRO A 43 -3.21 8.62 0.16
C PRO A 43 -3.46 9.19 -1.24
N CYS A 44 -3.61 8.35 -2.27
CA CYS A 44 -3.87 8.78 -3.63
C CYS A 44 -5.35 9.08 -3.91
N ASP A 45 -6.26 8.57 -3.06
CA ASP A 45 -7.70 8.74 -3.21
C ASP A 45 -8.38 8.50 -1.85
N GLY A 46 -8.08 9.37 -0.89
CA GLY A 46 -8.40 9.16 0.52
C GLY A 46 -9.90 9.16 0.83
N ASN A 47 -10.73 9.72 -0.04
CA ASN A 47 -12.19 9.84 0.16
C ASN A 47 -12.98 8.67 -0.45
N ASN A 48 -12.31 7.78 -1.17
CA ASN A 48 -12.94 6.64 -1.80
C ASN A 48 -12.88 5.41 -0.89
N GLU A 49 -14.03 5.07 -0.29
CA GLU A 49 -14.19 3.91 0.59
C GLU A 49 -13.79 2.58 -0.06
N LYS A 50 -13.89 2.46 -1.39
CA LYS A 50 -13.51 1.26 -2.13
C LYS A 50 -12.00 1.17 -2.37
N ARG A 51 -11.25 2.25 -2.10
CA ARG A 51 -9.81 2.35 -2.37
C ARG A 51 -9.04 2.55 -1.07
N TYR A 52 -8.72 1.42 -0.44
CA TYR A 52 -7.82 1.34 0.71
C TYR A 52 -6.60 0.45 0.40
N CYS A 53 -5.65 0.41 1.32
CA CYS A 53 -4.42 -0.37 1.22
C CYS A 53 -4.77 -1.86 1.03
N ILE A 54 -4.36 -2.48 -0.09
CA ILE A 54 -4.69 -3.88 -0.44
C ILE A 54 -6.20 -4.12 -0.72
N SER A 55 -7.01 -3.07 -0.90
CA SER A 55 -8.36 -3.20 -1.46
C SER A 55 -8.36 -3.91 -2.82
N GLU A 56 -9.52 -4.39 -3.26
CA GLU A 56 -9.67 -4.98 -4.60
C GLU A 56 -9.17 -4.03 -5.69
N LEU A 57 -9.51 -2.73 -5.62
CA LEU A 57 -9.02 -1.74 -6.58
C LEU A 57 -7.49 -1.60 -6.57
N CYS A 58 -6.88 -1.58 -5.38
CA CYS A 58 -5.42 -1.53 -5.25
C CYS A 58 -4.76 -2.78 -5.84
N ARG A 59 -5.32 -3.96 -5.58
CA ARG A 59 -4.86 -5.23 -6.13
C ARG A 59 -5.03 -5.28 -7.64
N SER A 60 -6.17 -4.85 -8.17
CA SER A 60 -6.40 -4.76 -9.62
C SER A 60 -5.37 -3.87 -10.31
N ASP A 61 -4.97 -2.74 -9.71
CA ASP A 61 -3.89 -1.91 -10.26
C ASP A 61 -2.55 -2.66 -10.29
N ILE A 62 -2.19 -3.37 -9.20
CA ILE A 62 -0.97 -4.19 -9.17
C ILE A 62 -1.05 -5.30 -10.22
N GLU A 63 -2.21 -5.94 -10.36
CA GLU A 63 -2.41 -7.02 -11.31
C GLU A 63 -2.27 -6.58 -12.76
N ARG A 64 -2.84 -5.41 -13.09
CA ARG A 64 -2.84 -4.80 -14.42
C ARG A 64 -1.51 -4.15 -14.77
N ASP A 65 -0.96 -3.35 -13.85
CA ASP A 65 0.16 -2.44 -14.12
C ASP A 65 1.49 -2.95 -13.54
N GLY A 66 1.47 -4.08 -12.82
CA GLY A 66 2.62 -4.63 -12.09
C GLY A 66 2.93 -3.90 -10.78
N ILE A 67 2.30 -2.76 -10.53
CA ILE A 67 2.54 -1.87 -9.39
C ILE A 67 1.24 -1.15 -9.00
N CYS A 68 1.02 -0.88 -7.71
CA CYS A 68 -0.15 -0.12 -7.28
C CYS A 68 0.00 1.38 -7.58
N HIS A 69 -1.12 2.12 -7.51
CA HIS A 69 -1.15 3.55 -7.80
C HIS A 69 -0.26 4.42 -6.87
N CYS A 70 -0.18 4.09 -5.57
CA CYS A 70 0.77 4.74 -4.62
C CYS A 70 2.24 4.37 -4.91
N ARG A 71 2.48 3.44 -5.83
CA ARG A 71 3.77 2.83 -6.13
C ARG A 71 4.44 2.20 -4.92
N CYS A 72 3.66 1.78 -3.92
CA CYS A 72 4.17 1.22 -2.66
C CYS A 72 4.30 -0.31 -2.65
N TYR A 73 3.59 -1.00 -3.53
CA TYR A 73 3.60 -2.46 -3.71
C TYR A 73 3.64 -2.81 -5.18
N GLN A 74 4.27 -3.93 -5.50
CA GLN A 74 4.40 -4.48 -6.84
C GLN A 74 4.25 -6.00 -6.86
N LYS A 75 4.06 -6.57 -8.05
CA LYS A 75 4.16 -8.01 -8.26
C LYS A 75 5.55 -8.51 -7.88
N ALA A 76 5.64 -9.81 -7.60
CA ALA A 76 6.93 -10.49 -7.59
C ALA A 76 7.63 -10.17 -8.91
N SER A 77 8.80 -9.53 -8.86
CA SER A 77 9.60 -9.36 -10.06
C SER A 77 9.98 -10.76 -10.54
N SER A 78 9.58 -11.15 -11.76
CA SER A 78 10.01 -12.40 -12.39
C SER A 78 11.48 -12.39 -12.81
N ASP A 79 12.30 -11.54 -12.19
CA ASP A 79 13.71 -11.38 -12.50
C ASP A 79 14.55 -11.76 -11.29
N LYS A 80 14.86 -13.06 -11.22
CA LYS A 80 16.10 -13.60 -10.67
C LYS A 80 16.46 -14.88 -11.41
#